data_AF-A0A3A0FUT3-F1
#
_entry.id   AF-A0A3A0FUT3-F1
#
_cell.length_a   1.000
_cell.length_b   1.000
_cell.length_c   1.000
_cell.angle_alpha   90.00
_cell.angle_beta   90.00
_cell.angle_gamma   90.00
#
_symmetry.space_group_name_H-M   'P 1'
#
loop_
_entity.id
_entity.type
_entity.pdbx_description
1 polymer ?
#
loop_
_entity_poly.entity_id
_entity_poly.type
_entity_poly.pdbx_seq_one_letter_code
_entity_poly.pdbx_strand_id
1 'polypeptide(L)'
;AALVSGAGAALLVALGLAHGSASLAAPRFAWLEDYLPGLAAQQLLLQGFFAPGFAALVGGAARGLRRGATVALAAGAFAALHAPNPALMIGVAVAGAFWTAHFLAHRNLLAVVASHLVLGAAAMASLGPGPMLNLRVGPGALELLGR
;
A
#
# COMPACT_ATOMS: atom_id res chain seq x y z
N ALA A 1 -3.25 -13.10 -3.94
CA ALA A 1 -3.32 -11.90 -3.09
C ALA A 1 -3.42 -12.24 -1.60
N ALA A 2 -4.45 -12.97 -1.17
CA ALA A 2 -4.75 -13.21 0.26
C ALA A 2 -3.57 -13.76 1.09
N LEU A 3 -2.86 -14.79 0.63
CA LEU A 3 -1.71 -15.35 1.36
C LEU A 3 -0.56 -14.34 1.55
N VAL A 4 -0.24 -13.55 0.52
CA VAL A 4 0.85 -12.56 0.57
C VAL A 4 0.46 -11.39 1.48
N SER A 5 -0.78 -10.91 1.38
CA SER A 5 -1.27 -9.85 2.26
C SER A 5 -1.47 -10.34 3.69
N GLY A 6 -1.82 -11.61 3.91
CA GLY A 6 -1.88 -12.23 5.23
C GLY A 6 -0.50 -12.39 5.88
N ALA A 7 0.49 -12.86 5.12
CA ALA A 7 1.88 -12.91 5.58
C ALA A 7 2.45 -11.52 5.87
N GLY A 8 2.16 -10.54 5.00
CA GLY A 8 2.50 -9.13 5.23
C GLY A 8 1.84 -8.59 6.50
N ALA A 9 0.55 -8.82 6.69
CA ALA A 9 -0.18 -8.40 7.88
C ALA A 9 0.41 -9.02 9.16
N ALA A 10 0.71 -10.32 9.14
CA ALA A 10 1.36 -11.01 10.26
C ALA A 10 2.74 -10.41 10.59
N LEU A 11 3.54 -10.09 9.57
CA LEU A 11 4.83 -9.42 9.74
C LEU A 11 4.69 -8.03 10.38
N LEU A 12 3.71 -7.23 9.93
CA LEU A 12 3.48 -5.89 10.49
C LEU A 12 3.04 -5.96 11.96
N VAL A 13 2.19 -6.92 12.31
CA VAL A 13 1.81 -7.18 13.71
C VAL A 13 3.02 -7.57 14.54
N ALA A 14 3.85 -8.50 14.05
CA ALA A 14 5.06 -8.93 14.76
C ALA A 14 6.05 -7.77 14.98
N LEU A 15 6.27 -6.93 13.96
CA LEU A 15 7.09 -5.73 14.06
C LEU A 15 6.52 -4.73 15.07
N GLY A 16 5.20 -4.52 15.05
CA GLY A 16 4.52 -3.64 15.98
C GLY A 16 4.67 -4.08 17.44
N LEU A 17 4.54 -5.39 17.69
CA LEU A 17 4.75 -6.00 19.01
C LEU A 17 6.20 -5.87 19.47
N ALA A 18 7.17 -6.15 18.58
CA ALA A 18 8.60 -6.05 18.89
C ALA A 18 9.03 -4.62 19.27
N HIS A 19 8.37 -3.60 18.70
CA HIS A 19 8.63 -2.18 19.01
C HIS A 19 7.71 -1.61 20.10
N GLY A 20 6.89 -2.42 20.75
CA GLY A 20 5.95 -1.98 21.80
C GLY A 20 4.87 -1.01 21.32
N SER A 21 4.64 -0.94 20.01
CA SER A 21 3.69 0.00 19.39
C SER A 21 2.33 -0.63 19.05
N ALA A 22 2.27 -1.96 18.98
CA ALA A 22 1.03 -2.72 18.88
C ALA A 22 0.54 -3.13 20.27
N SER A 23 -0.77 -3.04 20.52
CA SER A 23 -1.42 -3.63 21.69
C SER A 23 -2.54 -4.56 21.25
N LEU A 24 -2.43 -5.84 21.60
CA LEU A 24 -3.49 -6.83 21.38
C LEU A 24 -4.67 -6.64 22.35
N ALA A 25 -4.48 -5.86 23.43
CA ALA A 25 -5.48 -5.65 24.47
C ALA A 25 -6.50 -4.53 24.12
N ALA A 26 -6.16 -3.66 23.17
CA ALA A 26 -7.03 -2.57 22.74
C ALA A 26 -6.88 -2.35 21.22
N PRO A 27 -7.44 -3.25 20.40
CA PRO A 27 -7.35 -3.10 18.96
C PRO A 27 -8.09 -1.82 18.55
N ARG A 28 -7.33 -0.89 17.98
CA ARG A 28 -7.87 0.41 17.54
C ARG A 28 -8.53 0.17 16.19
N PHE A 29 -9.85 0.02 16.16
CA PHE A 29 -10.62 -0.08 14.91
C PHE A 29 -11.50 1.13 14.64
N ALA A 30 -11.65 2.05 15.59
CA ALA A 30 -12.53 3.22 15.45
C ALA A 30 -12.16 4.13 14.27
N TRP A 31 -10.90 4.12 13.83
CA TRP A 31 -10.43 4.86 12.67
C TRP A 31 -10.63 4.09 11.34
N LEU A 32 -10.99 2.81 11.37
CA LEU A 32 -11.07 1.98 10.17
C LEU A 32 -12.14 2.50 9.20
N GLU A 33 -13.28 2.98 9.74
CA GLU A 33 -14.39 3.52 8.96
C GLU A 33 -13.99 4.79 8.19
N ASP A 34 -13.18 5.66 8.80
CA ASP A 34 -12.71 6.90 8.18
C ASP A 34 -11.67 6.63 7.06
N TYR A 35 -10.89 5.55 7.19
CA TYR A 35 -9.78 5.25 6.28
C TYR A 35 -10.14 4.21 5.21
N LEU A 36 -11.15 3.37 5.44
CA LEU A 36 -11.65 2.35 4.51
C LEU A 36 -11.96 2.92 3.12
N PRO A 37 -12.73 4.02 3.00
CA PRO A 37 -13.01 4.64 1.71
C PRO A 37 -11.74 5.07 0.98
N GLY A 38 -10.78 5.67 1.71
CA GLY A 38 -9.50 6.10 1.15
C GLY A 38 -8.66 4.94 0.63
N LEU A 39 -8.51 3.87 1.42
CA LEU A 39 -7.75 2.67 1.03
C LEU A 39 -8.38 1.95 -0.18
N ALA A 40 -9.71 1.91 -0.25
CA ALA A 40 -10.43 1.37 -1.41
C ALA A 40 -10.23 2.26 -2.63
N ALA A 41 -10.44 3.57 -2.50
CA ALA A 41 -10.25 4.55 -3.57
C ALA A 41 -8.83 4.49 -4.16
N GLN A 42 -7.80 4.33 -3.32
CA GLN A 42 -6.42 4.17 -3.76
C GLN A 42 -6.27 2.99 -4.74
N GLN A 43 -6.83 1.82 -4.46
CA GLN A 43 -6.73 0.66 -5.36
C GLN A 43 -7.63 0.80 -6.59
N LEU A 44 -8.81 1.40 -6.45
CA LEU A 44 -9.69 1.68 -7.58
C LEU A 44 -9.00 2.61 -8.58
N LEU A 45 -8.37 3.69 -8.11
CA LEU A 45 -7.64 4.63 -8.96
C LEU A 45 -6.38 3.99 -9.54
N LEU A 46 -5.57 3.32 -8.71
CA LEU A 46 -4.32 2.72 -9.18
C LEU A 46 -4.56 1.66 -10.27
N GLN A 47 -5.50 0.75 -10.03
CA GLN A 47 -5.74 -0.38 -10.93
C GLN A 47 -6.72 -0.05 -12.07
N GLY A 48 -7.72 0.80 -11.81
CA GLY A 48 -8.78 1.13 -12.75
C GLY A 48 -8.46 2.31 -13.68
N PHE A 49 -7.60 3.23 -13.25
CA PHE A 49 -7.28 4.44 -14.02
C PHE A 49 -5.79 4.53 -14.39
N PHE A 50 -4.90 4.49 -13.40
CA PHE A 50 -3.47 4.71 -13.64
C PHE A 50 -2.80 3.54 -14.38
N ALA A 51 -3.01 2.29 -13.94
CA ALA A 51 -2.38 1.14 -14.58
C ALA A 51 -2.75 0.98 -16.08
N PRO A 52 -4.02 1.15 -16.50
CA PRO A 52 -4.36 1.21 -17.93
C PRO A 52 -3.67 2.36 -18.66
N GLY A 53 -3.63 3.55 -18.06
CA GLY A 53 -2.92 4.71 -18.63
C GLY A 53 -1.43 4.45 -18.83
N PHE A 54 -0.74 3.92 -17.82
CA PHE A 54 0.67 3.53 -17.93
C PHE A 54 0.87 2.44 -18.98
N ALA A 55 -0.01 1.45 -19.04
CA ALA A 55 0.06 0.41 -20.08
C ALA A 55 -0.15 0.97 -21.50
N ALA A 56 -0.88 2.08 -21.66
CA ALA A 56 -1.02 2.78 -22.93
C ALA A 56 0.24 3.57 -23.29
N LEU A 57 0.86 4.26 -22.31
CA LEU A 57 2.11 5.00 -22.51
C LEU A 57 3.25 4.08 -22.99
N VAL A 58 3.32 2.84 -22.50
CA VAL A 58 4.32 1.85 -22.91
C VAL A 58 3.84 0.89 -24.01
N GLY A 59 2.81 1.29 -24.76
CA GLY A 59 2.12 0.45 -25.74
C GLY A 59 2.98 -0.08 -26.90
N GLY A 60 4.06 0.63 -27.27
CA GLY A 60 4.99 0.21 -28.32
C GLY A 60 6.03 -0.85 -27.89
N ALA A 61 6.11 -1.19 -26.60
CA ALA A 61 7.07 -2.16 -26.10
C ALA A 61 6.60 -3.61 -26.32
N ALA A 62 7.54 -4.56 -26.38
CA ALA A 62 7.21 -5.98 -26.40
C ALA A 62 6.37 -6.37 -25.17
N ARG A 63 5.46 -7.34 -25.32
CA ARG A 63 4.42 -7.68 -24.31
C ARG A 63 4.96 -7.87 -22.88
N GLY A 64 6.10 -8.53 -22.73
CA GLY A 64 6.75 -8.75 -21.42
C GLY A 64 7.28 -7.46 -20.81
N LEU A 65 8.00 -6.65 -21.61
CA LEU A 65 8.51 -5.33 -21.23
C LEU A 65 7.37 -4.37 -20.86
N ARG A 66 6.27 -4.39 -21.62
CA ARG A 66 5.08 -3.59 -21.35
C ARG A 66 4.49 -3.89 -19.97
N ARG A 67 4.34 -5.18 -19.63
CA ARG A 67 3.81 -5.58 -18.32
C ARG A 67 4.73 -5.13 -17.19
N GLY A 68 6.04 -5.40 -17.30
CA GLY A 68 7.02 -4.99 -16.30
C GLY A 68 7.04 -3.47 -16.09
N ALA A 69 7.07 -2.70 -17.18
CA ALA A 69 7.06 -1.25 -17.13
C ALA A 69 5.77 -0.68 -16.52
N THR A 70 4.61 -1.25 -16.86
CA THR A 70 3.32 -0.85 -16.25
C THR A 70 3.34 -1.04 -14.74
N VAL A 71 3.85 -2.19 -14.27
CA VAL A 71 3.97 -2.49 -12.84
C VAL A 71 4.93 -1.51 -12.15
N ALA A 72 6.09 -1.25 -12.74
CA ALA A 72 7.08 -0.34 -12.19
C ALA A 72 6.55 1.10 -12.10
N LEU A 73 5.88 1.58 -13.15
CA LEU A 73 5.28 2.93 -13.17
C LEU A 73 4.16 3.05 -12.13
N ALA A 74 3.27 2.06 -12.03
CA ALA A 74 2.20 2.04 -11.03
C ALA A 74 2.75 2.03 -9.60
N ALA A 75 3.71 1.15 -9.31
CA ALA A 75 4.35 1.07 -8.00
C ALA A 75 5.10 2.35 -7.64
N GLY A 76 5.84 2.92 -8.60
CA GLY A 76 6.59 4.16 -8.41
C GLY A 76 5.68 5.37 -8.17
N ALA A 77 4.61 5.51 -8.96
CA ALA A 77 3.62 6.56 -8.75
C ALA A 77 2.92 6.42 -7.39
N PHE A 78 2.54 5.19 -7.01
CA PHE A 78 1.93 4.92 -5.72
C PHE A 78 2.89 5.27 -4.57
N ALA A 79 4.17 4.90 -4.67
CA ALA A 79 5.18 5.27 -3.69
C ALA A 79 5.42 6.78 -3.61
N ALA A 80 5.52 7.48 -4.73
CA ALA A 80 5.72 8.92 -4.77
C ALA A 80 4.61 9.69 -4.04
N LEU A 81 3.36 9.22 -4.15
CA LEU A 81 2.21 9.80 -3.42
C LEU A 81 2.29 9.64 -1.90
N HIS A 82 3.17 8.78 -1.39
CA HIS A 82 3.39 8.58 0.04
C HIS A 82 4.62 9.33 0.57
N ALA A 83 5.23 10.19 -0.24
CA ALA A 83 6.27 11.09 0.23
C ALA A 83 5.76 12.05 1.32
N PRO A 84 6.63 12.55 2.20
CA PRO A 84 8.06 12.24 2.35
C PRO A 84 8.35 11.08 3.31
N ASN A 85 7.46 10.09 3.47
CA ASN A 85 7.62 9.02 4.46
C ASN A 85 8.39 7.83 3.86
N PRO A 86 9.73 7.74 3.99
CA PRO A 86 10.54 6.80 3.21
C PRO A 86 10.22 5.32 3.50
N ALA A 87 9.95 4.98 4.77
CA ALA A 87 9.59 3.61 5.12
C ALA A 87 8.25 3.21 4.48
N LEU A 88 7.27 4.11 4.52
CA LEU A 88 5.98 3.89 3.87
C LEU A 88 6.13 3.81 2.36
N MET A 89 6.90 4.71 1.74
CA MET A 89 7.19 4.71 0.32
C MET A 89 7.77 3.37 -0.15
N ILE A 90 8.74 2.81 0.58
CA ILE A 90 9.31 1.49 0.27
C ILE A 90 8.26 0.39 0.39
N GLY A 91 7.50 0.39 1.50
CA GLY A 91 6.46 -0.61 1.74
C GLY A 91 5.38 -0.62 0.65
N VAL A 92 4.87 0.57 0.30
CA VAL A 92 3.84 0.68 -0.74
C VAL A 92 4.39 0.49 -2.15
N ALA A 93 5.67 0.74 -2.41
CA ALA A 93 6.29 0.38 -3.70
C ALA A 93 6.24 -1.14 -3.90
N VAL A 94 6.66 -1.91 -2.90
CA VAL A 94 6.65 -3.38 -2.95
C VAL A 94 5.22 -3.91 -3.05
N ALA A 95 4.32 -3.43 -2.20
CA ALA A 95 2.92 -3.85 -2.19
C ALA A 95 2.18 -3.45 -3.49
N GLY A 96 2.41 -2.22 -3.97
CA GLY A 96 1.86 -1.71 -5.22
C GLY A 96 2.35 -2.49 -6.44
N ALA A 97 3.62 -2.88 -6.47
CA ALA A 97 4.16 -3.74 -7.52
C ALA A 97 3.47 -5.11 -7.51
N PHE A 98 3.36 -5.74 -6.33
CA PHE A 98 2.67 -7.02 -6.17
C PHE A 98 1.20 -6.96 -6.61
N TRP A 99 0.43 -5.99 -6.09
CA TRP A 99 -0.99 -5.87 -6.41
C TRP A 99 -1.24 -5.54 -7.88
N THR A 100 -0.43 -4.67 -8.48
CA THR A 100 -0.55 -4.36 -9.91
C THR A 100 -0.21 -5.58 -10.76
N ALA A 101 0.87 -6.29 -10.44
CA ALA A 101 1.22 -7.53 -11.15
C ALA A 101 0.12 -8.60 -11.04
N HIS A 102 -0.49 -8.72 -9.86
CA HIS A 102 -1.60 -9.63 -9.59
C HIS A 102 -2.88 -9.21 -10.33
N PHE A 103 -3.24 -7.93 -10.29
CA PHE A 103 -4.40 -7.40 -11.00
C PHE A 103 -4.27 -7.59 -12.50
N LEU A 104 -3.10 -7.31 -13.09
CA LEU A 104 -2.87 -7.50 -14.53
C LEU A 104 -2.98 -8.98 -14.94
N ALA A 105 -2.65 -9.92 -14.05
CA ALA A 105 -2.76 -11.36 -14.31
C ALA A 105 -4.19 -11.91 -14.15
N HIS A 106 -4.93 -11.46 -13.15
CA HIS A 106 -6.19 -12.10 -12.75
C HIS A 106 -7.43 -11.21 -12.90
N ARG A 107 -7.25 -9.90 -13.11
CA ARG A 107 -8.31 -8.89 -13.26
C ARG A 107 -9.34 -8.88 -12.13
N ASN A 108 -8.94 -9.30 -10.93
CA ASN A 108 -9.79 -9.35 -9.75
C ASN A 108 -9.51 -8.15 -8.83
N LEU A 109 -10.21 -7.03 -9.08
CA LEU A 109 -10.05 -5.80 -8.31
C LEU A 109 -10.53 -5.95 -6.87
N LEU A 110 -11.63 -6.67 -6.66
CA LEU A 110 -12.19 -6.90 -5.33
C LEU A 110 -11.20 -7.61 -4.41
N ALA A 111 -10.53 -8.65 -4.92
CA ALA A 111 -9.50 -9.36 -4.15
C ALA A 111 -8.30 -8.46 -3.82
N VAL A 112 -7.89 -7.58 -4.74
CA VAL A 112 -6.81 -6.61 -4.49
C VAL A 112 -7.23 -5.61 -3.41
N VAL A 113 -8.42 -5.01 -3.53
CA VAL A 113 -8.98 -4.08 -2.55
C VAL A 113 -9.07 -4.74 -1.17
N ALA A 114 -9.71 -5.90 -1.06
CA ALA A 114 -9.84 -6.61 0.22
C ALA A 114 -8.47 -6.93 0.83
N SER A 115 -7.50 -7.35 0.00
CA SER A 115 -6.15 -7.64 0.48
C SER A 115 -5.38 -6.39 0.93
N HIS A 116 -5.62 -5.24 0.29
CA HIS A 116 -5.08 -3.95 0.71
C HIS A 116 -5.69 -3.49 2.03
N LEU A 117 -7.00 -3.64 2.18
CA LEU A 117 -7.70 -3.31 3.43
C LEU A 117 -7.16 -4.11 4.61
N VAL A 118 -6.95 -5.42 4.45
CA VAL A 118 -6.35 -6.26 5.49
C VAL A 118 -4.93 -5.80 5.85
N LEU A 119 -4.10 -5.52 4.85
CA LEU A 119 -2.72 -5.07 5.10
C LEU A 119 -2.67 -3.69 5.75
N GLY A 120 -3.50 -2.75 5.28
CA GLY A 120 -3.62 -1.41 5.84
C GLY A 120 -4.18 -1.41 7.26
N ALA A 121 -5.19 -2.25 7.53
CA ALA A 121 -5.72 -2.48 8.88
C ALA A 121 -4.64 -2.97 9.84
N ALA A 122 -3.88 -3.98 9.43
CA ALA A 122 -2.77 -4.50 10.23
C ALA A 122 -1.68 -3.45 10.44
N ALA A 123 -1.31 -2.69 9.41
CA ALA A 123 -0.31 -1.64 9.49
C ALA A 123 -0.68 -0.57 10.51
N MET A 124 -1.89 -0.02 10.42
CA MET A 124 -2.37 1.04 11.32
C MET A 124 -2.62 0.55 12.75
N ALA A 125 -3.05 -0.70 12.93
CA ALA A 125 -3.22 -1.28 14.26
C ALA A 125 -1.89 -1.59 14.96
N SER A 126 -0.80 -1.76 14.19
CA SER A 126 0.45 -2.29 14.72
C SER A 126 1.61 -1.31 14.69
N LEU A 127 1.63 -0.37 13.74
CA LEU A 127 2.77 0.51 13.51
C LEU A 127 2.44 1.90 14.07
N GLY A 128 3.10 2.24 15.17
CA GLY A 128 2.98 3.55 15.81
C GLY A 128 3.86 4.64 15.14
N PRO A 129 4.31 5.66 15.90
CA PRO A 129 5.06 6.82 15.38
C PRO A 129 6.51 6.50 14.98
N GLY A 130 6.90 5.23 14.93
CA GLY A 130 8.25 4.79 14.56
C GLY A 130 8.58 5.09 13.09
N PRO A 131 9.36 4.23 12.40
CA PRO A 131 9.90 4.55 11.07
C PRO A 131 8.83 4.86 10.01
N MET A 132 7.58 4.43 10.23
CA MET A 132 6.44 4.68 9.36
C MET A 132 5.65 5.96 9.65
N LEU A 133 6.07 6.81 10.60
CA LEU A 133 5.47 8.13 10.87
C LEU A 133 3.93 8.10 11.03
N ASN A 134 3.38 7.11 11.74
CA ASN A 134 1.91 6.89 11.84
C ASN A 134 1.20 6.78 10.48
N LEU A 135 1.90 6.26 9.47
CA LEU A 135 1.44 6.16 8.08
C LEU A 135 1.02 7.49 7.46
N ARG A 136 1.49 8.62 8.01
CA ARG A 136 1.19 9.94 7.48
C ARG A 136 1.95 10.18 6.18
N VAL A 137 1.35 11.01 5.34
CA VAL A 137 1.89 11.47 4.05
C VAL A 137 1.80 13.00 3.97
N GLY A 138 2.56 13.62 3.08
CA GLY A 138 2.51 15.06 2.85
C GLY A 138 2.83 15.91 4.09
N PRO A 139 2.11 17.04 4.33
CA PRO A 139 2.35 17.93 5.47
C PRO A 139 2.31 17.24 6.83
N GLY A 140 1.42 16.26 7.02
CA GLY A 140 1.31 15.52 8.27
C GLY A 140 2.53 14.64 8.58
N ALA A 141 3.28 14.22 7.56
CA ALA A 141 4.55 13.51 7.75
C ALA A 141 5.71 14.49 7.94
N LEU A 142 5.71 15.63 7.24
CA LEU A 142 6.71 16.69 7.42
C LEU A 142 6.75 17.20 8.86
N GLU A 143 5.58 17.35 9.50
CA GLU A 143 5.50 17.75 10.91
C GLU A 143 6.21 16.76 11.84
N LEU A 144 6.15 15.46 11.54
CA LEU A 144 6.81 14.42 12.33
C LEU A 144 8.31 14.31 12.03
N LEU A 145 8.75 14.66 10.82
CA LEU A 145 10.17 14.70 10.44
C LEU A 145 10.90 15.94 10.96
N GLY A 146 10.18 17.03 11.22
CA GLY A 146 10.71 18.27 11.77
C GLY A 146 10.76 18.35 13.30
N ARG A 147 10.30 17.30 14.00
CA ARG A 147 10.34 17.16 15.47
C ARG A 147 11.44 16.17 15.84
#